data_AF-A0AB40D061-F1
#
_entry.id   AF-A0AB40D061-F1
#
_cell.length_a   1.000
_cell.length_b   1.000
_cell.length_c   1.000
_cell.angle_alpha   90.00
_cell.angle_beta   90.00
_cell.angle_gamma   90.00
#
_symmetry.space_group_name_H-M   'P 1'
#
loop_
_entity.id
_entity.type
_entity.pdbx_description
1 polymer ?
#
loop_
_entity_poly.entity_id
_entity_poly.type
_entity_poly.pdbx_seq_one_letter_code
_entity_poly.pdbx_strand_id
1 'polypeptide(L)'
;MYDHGEPIWASQTYGRGSRCYITLQCDGNLVIYNDSNTAVWASNPNLAEATYVLIMKKDRNLVLYGPAHWATNTNIGFSGAMFIESKAIIFGALPANKPTKEAKASGIISMVVNN
;
A
#
# COMPACT_ATOMS: atom_id res chain seq x y z
N MET A 1 -11.98 -6.68 -0.77
CA MET A 1 -11.40 -6.80 -2.12
C MET A 1 -12.51 -7.23 -3.05
N TYR A 2 -12.72 -6.46 -4.12
CA TYR A 2 -13.76 -6.72 -5.11
C TYR A 2 -13.12 -7.05 -6.45
N ASP A 3 -13.81 -7.85 -7.25
CA ASP A 3 -13.49 -8.13 -8.63
C ASP A 3 -14.76 -7.98 -9.46
N HIS A 4 -14.77 -7.06 -10.42
CA HIS A 4 -15.96 -6.76 -11.24
C HIS A 4 -17.26 -6.52 -10.44
N GLY A 5 -17.15 -5.97 -9.23
CA GLY A 5 -18.29 -5.72 -8.32
C GLY A 5 -18.60 -6.88 -7.37
N GLU A 6 -18.00 -8.05 -7.57
CA GLU A 6 -18.16 -9.21 -6.71
C GLU A 6 -17.13 -9.22 -5.57
N PRO A 7 -17.53 -9.46 -4.31
CA PRO A 7 -16.59 -9.54 -3.19
C PRO A 7 -15.80 -10.86 -3.26
N ILE A 8 -14.47 -10.77 -3.44
CA ILE A 8 -13.59 -11.96 -3.50
C ILE A 8 -12.81 -12.21 -2.20
N TRP A 9 -12.66 -11.18 -1.36
CA TRP A 9 -12.14 -11.32 0.00
C TRP A 9 -12.65 -10.19 0.88
N ALA A 10 -12.93 -10.47 2.14
CA ALA A 10 -13.32 -9.48 3.14
C ALA A 10 -12.80 -9.84 4.53
N SER A 11 -12.56 -8.84 5.37
CA SER A 11 -12.21 -8.99 6.79
C SER A 11 -13.37 -9.51 7.66
N GLN A 12 -14.58 -9.59 7.09
CA GLN A 12 -15.81 -10.02 7.78
C GLN A 12 -16.13 -9.19 9.04
N THR A 13 -15.91 -7.87 8.97
CA THR A 13 -16.09 -6.95 10.11
C THR A 13 -17.23 -5.96 9.96
N TYR A 14 -18.17 -6.23 9.05
CA TYR A 14 -19.36 -5.41 8.88
C TYR A 14 -20.15 -5.32 10.19
N GLY A 15 -20.57 -4.11 10.57
CA GLY A 15 -21.30 -3.86 11.81
C GLY A 15 -20.48 -3.95 13.11
N ARG A 16 -19.17 -4.18 13.04
CA ARG A 16 -18.30 -4.27 14.24
C ARG A 16 -17.74 -2.92 14.72
N GLY A 17 -18.02 -1.84 14.00
CA GLY A 17 -17.57 -0.49 14.33
C GLY A 17 -18.09 0.55 13.35
N SER A 18 -17.86 1.83 13.65
CA SER A 18 -18.18 2.95 12.77
C SER A 18 -16.92 3.75 12.42
N ARG A 19 -16.90 4.38 11.25
CA ARG A 19 -15.77 5.19 10.73
C ARG A 19 -14.42 4.48 10.88
N CYS A 20 -14.40 3.21 10.46
CA CYS A 20 -13.22 2.37 10.62
C CYS A 20 -12.07 2.85 9.72
N TYR A 21 -10.84 2.64 10.18
CA TYR A 21 -9.63 2.91 9.41
C TYR A 21 -8.66 1.72 9.49
N ILE A 22 -7.73 1.65 8.55
CA ILE A 22 -6.74 0.59 8.46
C ILE A 22 -5.35 1.14 8.74
N THR A 23 -4.57 0.42 9.55
CA THR A 23 -3.19 0.77 9.91
C THR A 23 -2.30 -0.44 9.70
N LEU A 24 -1.16 -0.24 9.03
CA LEU A 24 -0.06 -1.21 9.06
C LEU A 24 0.92 -0.80 10.15
N GLN A 25 1.05 -1.64 11.16
CA GLN A 25 1.92 -1.42 12.32
C GLN A 25 3.37 -1.78 12.00
N CYS A 26 4.31 -1.33 12.85
CA CYS A 26 5.74 -1.58 12.67
C CYS A 26 6.15 -3.04 12.88
N ASP A 27 5.32 -3.87 13.48
CA ASP A 27 5.50 -5.33 13.63
C ASP A 27 4.94 -6.13 12.43
N GLY A 28 4.51 -5.43 11.37
CA GLY A 28 3.90 -6.01 10.19
C GLY A 28 2.41 -6.30 10.34
N ASN A 29 1.79 -6.00 11.48
CA ASN A 29 0.38 -6.27 11.71
C ASN A 29 -0.51 -5.25 10.99
N LEU A 30 -1.30 -5.74 10.04
CA LEU A 30 -2.39 -4.97 9.43
C LEU A 30 -3.62 -5.05 10.34
N VAL A 31 -4.04 -3.91 10.88
CA VAL A 31 -5.13 -3.79 11.85
C VAL A 31 -6.21 -2.88 11.33
N ILE A 32 -7.48 -3.26 11.53
CA ILE A 32 -8.63 -2.39 11.33
C ILE A 32 -9.06 -1.89 12.71
N TYR A 33 -9.11 -0.58 12.87
CA TYR A 33 -9.61 0.10 14.06
C TYR A 33 -10.96 0.74 13.78
N ASN A 34 -11.80 0.86 14.80
CA ASN A 34 -12.97 1.73 14.76
C ASN A 34 -12.61 3.16 15.21
N ASP A 35 -13.59 4.05 15.17
CA ASP A 35 -13.48 5.44 15.65
C ASP A 35 -13.02 5.63 17.10
N SER A 36 -13.22 4.62 17.94
CA SER A 36 -12.80 4.59 19.34
C SER A 36 -11.38 4.05 19.51
N ASN A 37 -10.64 3.82 18.41
CA ASN A 37 -9.31 3.19 18.38
C ASN A 37 -9.29 1.75 18.94
N THR A 38 -10.42 1.05 18.89
CA THR A 38 -10.51 -0.37 19.25
C THR A 38 -10.26 -1.23 18.02
N ALA A 39 -9.35 -2.21 18.13
CA ALA A 39 -9.09 -3.16 17.05
C ALA A 39 -10.31 -4.06 16.83
N VAL A 40 -10.87 -4.04 15.62
CA VAL A 40 -12.00 -4.89 15.22
C VAL A 40 -11.56 -6.11 14.41
N TRP A 41 -10.36 -6.06 13.82
CA TRP A 41 -9.70 -7.16 13.12
C TRP A 41 -8.19 -6.92 13.06
N ALA A 42 -7.43 -8.01 13.05
CA ALA A 42 -5.99 -7.99 12.83
C ALA A 42 -5.59 -9.18 11.96
N SER A 43 -4.59 -8.96 11.10
CA SER A 43 -3.96 -10.03 10.31
C SER A 43 -3.13 -10.99 11.17
N ASN A 44 -2.70 -10.53 12.36
CA ASN A 44 -1.89 -11.25 13.34
C ASN A 44 -0.52 -11.80 12.86
N PRO A 45 0.21 -11.16 11.92
CA PRO A 45 1.62 -11.43 11.76
C PRO A 45 2.36 -10.82 12.95
N ASN A 46 3.25 -11.58 13.56
CA ASN A 46 4.09 -11.15 14.67
C ASN A 46 5.53 -11.11 14.16
N LEU A 47 5.84 -10.14 13.30
CA LEU A 47 7.16 -10.00 12.68
C LEU A 47 8.03 -9.05 13.49
N ALA A 48 9.32 -8.98 13.13
CA ALA A 48 10.23 -8.04 13.75
C ALA A 48 9.80 -6.59 13.50
N GLU A 49 10.04 -5.70 14.46
CA GLU A 49 9.78 -4.28 14.29
C GLU A 49 10.64 -3.71 13.15
N ALA A 50 9.97 -3.22 12.10
CA ALA A 50 10.59 -2.65 10.91
C ALA A 50 9.60 -1.81 10.09
N THR A 51 10.06 -1.29 8.96
CA THR A 51 9.18 -0.70 7.95
C THR A 51 8.69 -1.78 6.99
N TYR A 52 7.36 -1.84 6.83
CA TYR A 52 6.68 -2.71 5.90
C TYR A 52 5.87 -1.90 4.89
N VAL A 53 5.66 -2.47 3.71
CA VAL A 53 4.77 -1.91 2.69
C VAL A 53 3.76 -2.95 2.24
N LEU A 54 2.51 -2.53 2.08
CA LEU A 54 1.44 -3.38 1.54
C LEU A 54 1.25 -3.05 0.07
N ILE A 55 1.38 -4.05 -0.80
CA ILE A 55 1.32 -3.88 -2.25
C ILE A 55 0.18 -4.71 -2.83
N MET A 56 -0.73 -4.05 -3.54
CA MET A 56 -1.70 -4.73 -4.39
C MET A 56 -1.04 -5.07 -5.73
N LYS A 57 -0.80 -6.35 -5.98
CA LYS A 57 -0.22 -6.82 -7.23
C LYS A 57 -1.28 -6.91 -8.33
N LYS A 58 -0.84 -6.88 -9.60
CA LYS A 58 -1.72 -7.04 -10.78
C LYS A 58 -2.42 -8.41 -10.84
N ASP A 59 -1.89 -9.41 -10.15
CA ASP A 59 -2.48 -10.75 -10.02
C ASP A 59 -3.62 -10.81 -8.97
N ARG A 60 -4.00 -9.66 -8.41
CA ARG A 60 -5.01 -9.49 -7.35
C ARG A 60 -4.59 -10.00 -5.97
N ASN A 61 -3.30 -10.22 -5.74
CA ASN A 61 -2.79 -10.54 -4.42
C ASN A 61 -2.36 -9.27 -3.67
N LEU A 62 -2.82 -9.10 -2.44
CA LEU A 62 -2.41 -8.04 -1.54
C LEU A 62 -1.30 -8.58 -0.63
N VAL A 63 -0.06 -8.16 -0.88
CA VAL A 63 1.12 -8.78 -0.28
C VAL A 63 1.84 -7.79 0.61
N LEU A 64 2.22 -8.25 1.80
CA LEU A 64 3.08 -7.53 2.73
C LEU A 64 4.54 -7.79 2.37
N TYR A 65 5.30 -6.72 2.15
CA TYR A 65 6.74 -6.78 1.91
C TYR A 65 7.50 -6.06 3.03
N GLY A 66 8.61 -6.66 3.45
CA GLY A 66 9.52 -6.12 4.47
C GLY A 66 10.17 -7.24 5.29
N PRO A 67 11.14 -6.91 6.15
CA PRO A 67 11.78 -5.59 6.24
C PRO A 67 12.60 -5.26 4.99
N ALA A 68 13.03 -4.01 4.83
CA ALA A 68 13.91 -3.62 3.73
C ALA A 68 15.25 -4.38 3.83
N HIS A 69 15.63 -5.08 2.77
CA HIS A 69 16.93 -5.77 2.69
C HIS A 69 18.09 -4.82 2.41
N TRP A 70 17.84 -3.70 1.71
CA TRP A 70 18.83 -2.68 1.39
C TRP A 70 18.17 -1.31 1.25
N ALA A 71 18.89 -0.26 1.66
CA ALA A 71 18.46 1.13 1.50
C ALA A 71 19.66 2.06 1.24
N THR A 72 19.45 3.14 0.47
CA THR A 72 20.46 4.19 0.26
C THR A 72 20.65 5.11 1.47
N ASN A 73 19.67 5.20 2.36
CA ASN A 73 19.60 6.13 3.50
C ASN A 73 19.69 7.62 3.09
N THR A 74 19.08 7.99 1.96
CA THR A 74 19.07 9.37 1.43
C THR A 74 17.69 10.06 1.58
N ASN A 75 16.88 9.63 2.54
CA ASN A 75 15.50 10.07 2.71
C ASN A 75 15.40 11.56 3.11
N ILE A 76 14.54 12.31 2.41
CA ILE A 76 14.15 13.69 2.73
C ILE A 76 12.62 13.79 2.85
N GLY A 77 12.07 13.86 4.07
CA GLY A 77 10.72 14.34 4.41
C GLY A 77 9.47 13.67 3.81
N PHE A 78 9.58 12.89 2.74
CA PHE A 78 8.47 12.27 2.02
C PHE A 78 8.78 10.79 1.80
N SER A 79 7.93 9.93 2.34
CA SER A 79 7.97 8.49 2.08
C SER A 79 7.01 8.16 0.95
N GLY A 80 7.54 7.83 -0.22
CA GLY A 80 6.79 7.26 -1.33
C GLY A 80 7.39 5.92 -1.72
N ALA A 81 6.55 4.92 -2.02
CA ALA A 81 7.00 3.65 -2.56
C ALA A 81 6.97 3.69 -4.09
N MET A 82 8.11 3.43 -4.74
CA MET A 82 8.21 3.26 -6.19
C MET A 82 8.47 1.80 -6.51
N PHE A 83 7.63 1.21 -7.36
CA PHE A 83 7.78 -0.18 -7.79
C PHE A 83 8.35 -0.23 -9.20
N ILE A 84 9.40 -1.04 -9.36
CA ILE A 84 10.07 -1.30 -10.63
C ILE A 84 9.97 -2.81 -10.87
N GLU A 85 9.29 -3.22 -11.95
CA GLU A 85 9.30 -4.62 -12.39
C GLU A 85 10.67 -4.97 -13.02
N SER A 86 10.92 -6.26 -13.28
CA SER A 86 12.22 -6.91 -13.56
C SER A 86 13.11 -6.24 -14.63
N LYS A 87 12.57 -5.30 -15.40
CA LYS A 87 13.29 -4.30 -16.20
C LYS A 87 12.50 -2.99 -16.18
N ALA A 88 13.00 -1.97 -15.49
CA ALA A 88 12.66 -0.59 -15.83
C ALA A 88 13.94 0.21 -16.08
N ILE A 89 13.90 1.04 -17.12
CA ILE A 89 14.80 2.18 -17.28
C ILE A 89 14.08 3.34 -16.62
N ILE A 90 14.52 3.76 -15.42
CA ILE A 90 13.93 4.91 -14.74
C ILE A 90 14.56 6.16 -15.36
N PHE A 91 13.75 7.02 -15.98
CA PHE A 91 14.17 8.37 -16.29
C PHE A 91 14.04 9.22 -15.03
N GLY A 92 15.17 9.54 -14.40
CA GLY A 92 15.24 10.62 -13.43
C GLY A 92 14.91 11.95 -14.10
N ALA A 93 14.36 12.89 -13.33
CA ALA A 93 13.99 14.22 -13.81
C ALA A 93 15.11 14.83 -14.67
N LEU A 94 14.78 15.12 -15.94
CA LEU A 94 15.64 15.92 -16.79
C LEU A 94 15.71 17.33 -16.19
N PRO A 95 16.90 17.95 -16.06
CA PRO A 95 17.00 19.34 -15.65
C PRO A 95 16.12 20.21 -16.54
N ALA A 96 15.38 21.13 -15.94
CA ALA A 96 14.49 22.05 -16.63
C ALA A 96 15.27 22.86 -17.66
N ASN A 97 15.17 22.47 -18.95
CA ASN A 97 15.21 23.33 -20.14
C ASN A 97 15.37 22.58 -21.48
N LYS A 98 14.53 21.56 -21.78
CA LYS A 98 14.27 21.17 -23.18
C LYS A 98 12.82 20.70 -23.39
N PRO A 99 12.15 21.10 -24.49
CA PRO A 99 10.78 20.68 -24.77
C PRO A 99 10.78 19.36 -25.54
N THR A 100 10.04 18.34 -25.09
CA THR A 100 9.56 17.27 -25.99
C THR A 100 8.35 16.53 -25.43
N LYS A 101 7.45 16.18 -26.35
CA LYS A 101 6.09 15.65 -26.21
C LYS A 101 5.98 14.25 -25.57
N GLU A 102 4.82 14.05 -24.94
CA GLU A 102 4.02 12.81 -24.75
C GLU A 102 4.62 11.56 -24.09
N ALA A 103 3.98 11.13 -22.99
CA ALA A 103 3.54 9.73 -22.80
C ALA A 103 2.35 9.67 -21.82
N LYS A 104 1.26 9.06 -22.28
CA LYS A 104 -0.01 8.82 -21.59
C LYS A 104 0.05 7.49 -20.81
N ALA A 105 -0.84 7.39 -19.83
CA ALA A 105 -1.35 6.19 -19.13
C ALA A 105 -0.52 5.64 -17.96
N SER A 106 -1.08 5.76 -16.76
CA SER A 106 -1.05 4.66 -15.80
C SER A 106 -2.28 4.75 -14.88
N GLY A 107 -3.05 3.67 -14.83
CA GLY A 107 -4.33 3.57 -14.14
C GLY A 107 -4.18 3.72 -12.62
N ILE A 108 -4.99 4.59 -12.04
CA ILE A 108 -5.10 4.76 -10.59
C ILE A 108 -5.96 3.60 -10.06
N ILE A 109 -5.38 2.70 -9.28
CA ILE A 109 -6.12 1.72 -8.49
C ILE A 109 -6.41 2.37 -7.14
N SER A 110 -7.68 2.63 -6.84
CA SER A 110 -8.13 3.17 -5.56
C SER A 110 -8.42 2.02 -4.60
N MET A 111 -7.87 2.09 -3.39
CA MET A 111 -8.26 1.25 -2.26
C MET A 111 -9.37 1.99 -1.51
N VAL A 112 -10.62 1.55 -1.65
CA VAL A 112 -11.76 2.12 -0.93
C VAL A 112 -11.94 1.35 0.38
N VAL A 113 -11.78 2.05 1.50
CA VAL A 113 -12.36 1.64 2.78
C VAL A 113 -13.79 2.17 2.76
N ASN A 114 -14.78 1.27 2.70
CA ASN A 114 -16.19 1.66 2.61
C ASN A 114 -16.64 2.39 3.89
N ASN A 115 -17.40 3.47 3.69
CA ASN A 115 -18.09 4.25 4.72
C ASN A 115 -19.14 3.45 5.48
#